data_AF-A0A6S6TD78-F1
#
_entry.id   AF-A0A6S6TD78-F1
#
_cell.length_a   1.000
_cell.length_b   1.000
_cell.length_c   1.000
_cell.angle_alpha   90.00
_cell.angle_beta   90.00
_cell.angle_gamma   90.00
#
_symmetry.space_group_name_H-M   'P 1'
#
loop_
_entity.id
_entity.type
_entity.pdbx_description
1 polymer ?
#
loop_
_entity_poly.entity_id
_entity_poly.type
_entity_poly.pdbx_seq_one_letter_code
_entity_poly.pdbx_strand_id
1 'polypeptide(L)'
;MKKLLYSLLILGMSILFAHGPNHTKADEAKNRGDYEEAVKYSLLQLTEDLKLYGEYSKETMDTYGRLGVFSEKVGEYESALQYNIIALRIQKKLLDKENAITATTYNNMGGVFSKMKKYDEALKYYFMSLKMQNTLFGEEHRTIAITSNNIAKVYRKEKKYDEALEYYMQSLDIRVKNLDKNDYSIALAHSNIGLIYFKQGRHEDALSQLNKALKIRKFVFGENHSFTKKTEKNIKYIKSKFL
;
A
#
# COMPACT_ATOMS: atom_id res chain seq x y z
N MET A 1 -33.82 -9.19 -40.09
CA MET A 1 -33.63 -8.18 -39.01
C MET A 1 -33.45 -8.75 -37.60
N LYS A 2 -33.92 -9.96 -37.24
CA LYS A 2 -33.71 -10.51 -35.87
C LYS A 2 -32.28 -10.98 -35.54
N LYS A 3 -31.40 -11.24 -36.52
CA LYS A 3 -30.01 -11.69 -36.27
C LYS A 3 -29.03 -10.56 -35.91
N LEU A 4 -29.31 -9.30 -36.28
CA LEU A 4 -28.44 -8.16 -35.92
C LEU A 4 -28.67 -7.65 -34.47
N LEU A 5 -29.86 -7.87 -33.90
CA LEU A 5 -30.12 -7.49 -32.50
C LEU A 5 -29.39 -8.39 -31.50
N TYR A 6 -29.16 -9.67 -31.82
CA TYR A 6 -28.42 -10.58 -30.94
C TYR A 6 -26.91 -10.28 -30.90
N SER A 7 -26.30 -9.84 -32.01
CA SER A 7 -24.88 -9.47 -32.02
C SER A 7 -24.60 -8.15 -31.29
N LEU A 8 -25.56 -7.20 -31.32
CA LEU A 8 -25.47 -5.94 -30.58
C LEU A 8 -25.70 -6.10 -29.07
N LEU A 9 -26.51 -7.07 -28.63
CA LEU A 9 -26.69 -7.40 -27.22
C LEU A 9 -25.42 -8.01 -26.59
N ILE A 10 -24.70 -8.84 -27.36
CA ILE A 10 -23.43 -9.44 -26.91
C ILE A 10 -22.31 -8.37 -26.90
N LEU A 11 -22.27 -7.47 -27.89
CA LEU A 11 -21.30 -6.36 -27.90
C LEU A 11 -21.57 -5.34 -26.78
N GLY A 12 -22.84 -5.01 -26.50
CA GLY A 12 -23.23 -4.07 -25.45
C GLY A 12 -22.93 -4.57 -24.03
N MET A 13 -22.98 -5.90 -23.80
CA MET A 13 -22.49 -6.48 -22.56
C MET A 13 -20.97 -6.54 -22.50
N SER A 14 -20.26 -6.80 -23.60
CA SER A 14 -18.80 -6.99 -23.54
C SER A 14 -17.97 -5.75 -23.17
N ILE A 15 -18.53 -4.53 -23.28
CA ILE A 15 -17.82 -3.28 -23.00
C ILE A 15 -17.90 -2.87 -21.52
N LEU A 16 -18.77 -3.51 -20.72
CA LEU A 16 -18.89 -3.25 -19.27
C LEU A 16 -18.04 -4.20 -18.38
N PHE A 17 -17.38 -5.22 -18.94
CA PHE A 17 -16.77 -6.33 -18.17
C PHE A 17 -15.24 -6.37 -18.28
N ALA A 18 -14.57 -5.23 -18.12
CA ALA A 18 -13.16 -5.31 -17.69
C ALA A 18 -13.06 -5.79 -16.22
N HIS A 19 -14.14 -5.63 -15.44
CA HIS A 19 -14.27 -6.05 -14.06
C HIS A 19 -15.68 -6.62 -13.89
N GLY A 20 -15.83 -7.84 -13.37
CA GLY A 20 -17.15 -8.47 -13.23
C GLY A 20 -18.10 -7.64 -12.34
N PRO A 21 -19.44 -7.85 -12.42
CA PRO A 21 -20.42 -7.00 -11.75
C PRO A 21 -20.25 -6.94 -10.22
N ASN A 22 -19.65 -7.98 -9.62
CA ASN A 22 -19.39 -8.00 -8.19
C ASN A 22 -18.06 -7.31 -7.82
N HIS A 23 -17.10 -7.15 -8.74
CA HIS A 23 -15.94 -6.27 -8.49
C HIS A 23 -16.36 -4.82 -8.31
N THR A 24 -17.29 -4.33 -9.14
CA THR A 24 -17.82 -2.97 -9.01
C THR A 24 -18.46 -2.76 -7.64
N LYS A 25 -19.32 -3.70 -7.21
CA LYS A 25 -19.94 -3.64 -5.87
C LYS A 25 -18.92 -3.74 -4.74
N ALA A 26 -17.87 -4.55 -4.90
CA ALA A 26 -16.78 -4.62 -3.94
C ALA A 26 -16.01 -3.29 -3.85
N ASP A 27 -15.77 -2.63 -4.98
CA ASP A 27 -15.12 -1.32 -5.03
C ASP A 27 -15.99 -0.21 -4.42
N GLU A 28 -17.30 -0.25 -4.63
CA GLU A 28 -18.26 0.64 -3.96
C GLU A 28 -18.26 0.44 -2.45
N ALA A 29 -18.30 -0.81 -1.98
CA ALA A 29 -18.21 -1.14 -0.56
C ALA A 29 -16.89 -0.65 0.06
N LYS A 30 -15.76 -0.91 -0.61
CA LYS A 30 -14.44 -0.39 -0.25
C LYS A 30 -14.43 1.14 -0.15
N ASN A 31 -15.06 1.84 -1.09
CA ASN A 31 -15.12 3.31 -1.09
C ASN A 31 -15.95 3.86 0.08
N ARG A 32 -16.97 3.12 0.55
CA ARG A 32 -17.69 3.41 1.80
C ARG A 32 -16.92 3.01 3.07
N GLY A 33 -15.81 2.28 2.93
CA GLY A 33 -15.04 1.73 4.04
C GLY A 33 -15.58 0.41 4.58
N ASP A 34 -16.59 -0.18 3.95
CA ASP A 34 -17.16 -1.47 4.31
C ASP A 34 -16.34 -2.61 3.65
N TYR A 35 -15.27 -3.01 4.33
CA TYR A 35 -14.40 -4.07 3.83
C TYR A 35 -14.98 -5.46 4.02
N GLU A 36 -15.93 -5.67 4.94
CA GLU A 36 -16.63 -6.94 5.08
C GLU A 36 -17.53 -7.20 3.87
N GLU A 37 -18.29 -6.18 3.45
CA GLU A 37 -19.09 -6.24 2.24
C GLU A 37 -18.20 -6.35 0.98
N ALA A 38 -17.04 -5.69 0.95
CA ALA A 38 -16.08 -5.83 -0.14
C ALA A 38 -15.53 -7.27 -0.27
N VAL A 39 -15.23 -7.94 0.86
CA VAL A 39 -14.87 -9.37 0.86
C VAL A 39 -16.01 -10.22 0.31
N LYS A 40 -17.24 -9.98 0.79
CA LYS A 40 -18.43 -10.73 0.35
C LYS A 40 -18.62 -10.66 -1.17
N TYR A 41 -18.60 -9.48 -1.76
CA TYR A 41 -18.75 -9.35 -3.22
C TYR A 41 -17.55 -9.93 -3.98
N SER A 42 -16.35 -9.84 -3.44
CA SER A 42 -15.18 -10.46 -4.08
C SER A 42 -15.24 -11.99 -4.05
N LEU A 43 -15.82 -12.61 -3.01
CA LEU A 43 -16.07 -14.06 -2.98
C LEU A 43 -17.14 -14.50 -3.99
N LEU A 44 -18.18 -13.68 -4.19
CA LEU A 44 -19.18 -13.91 -5.23
C LEU A 44 -18.52 -13.83 -6.62
N GLN A 45 -17.69 -12.81 -6.87
CA GLN A 45 -16.95 -12.70 -8.12
C GLN A 45 -16.03 -13.91 -8.34
N LEU A 46 -15.34 -14.37 -7.29
CA LEU A 46 -14.43 -15.51 -7.39
C LEU A 46 -15.16 -16.77 -7.88
N THR A 47 -16.38 -16.99 -7.40
CA THR A 47 -17.22 -18.11 -7.83
C THR A 47 -17.56 -18.04 -9.31
N GLU A 48 -17.89 -16.84 -9.81
CA GLU A 48 -18.16 -16.60 -11.22
C GLU A 48 -16.89 -16.78 -12.07
N ASP A 49 -15.77 -16.21 -11.65
CA ASP A 49 -14.51 -16.26 -12.38
C ASP A 49 -13.99 -17.69 -12.51
N LEU A 50 -14.06 -18.48 -11.42
CA LEU A 50 -13.69 -19.90 -11.45
C LEU A 50 -14.57 -20.70 -12.41
N LYS A 51 -15.87 -20.37 -12.50
CA LYS A 51 -16.81 -21.05 -13.39
C LYS A 51 -16.56 -20.70 -14.86
N LEU A 52 -16.28 -19.43 -15.15
CA LEU A 52 -16.16 -18.92 -16.53
C LEU A 52 -14.76 -19.08 -17.12
N TYR A 53 -13.73 -18.84 -16.30
CA TYR A 53 -12.34 -18.74 -16.75
C TYR A 53 -11.43 -19.81 -16.14
N GLY A 54 -11.88 -20.52 -15.10
CA GLY A 54 -11.11 -21.56 -14.42
C GLY A 54 -10.07 -21.01 -13.46
N GLU A 55 -9.37 -21.92 -12.77
CA GLU A 55 -8.42 -21.60 -11.69
C GLU A 55 -7.24 -20.72 -12.13
N TYR A 56 -6.81 -20.86 -13.38
CA TYR A 56 -5.62 -20.19 -13.92
C TYR A 56 -6.01 -19.18 -14.99
N SER A 57 -6.65 -18.10 -14.55
CA SER A 57 -7.03 -16.96 -15.38
C SER A 57 -6.58 -15.63 -14.77
N LYS A 58 -6.57 -14.56 -15.57
CA LYS A 58 -6.24 -13.22 -15.10
C LYS A 58 -7.32 -12.70 -14.15
N GLU A 59 -8.56 -13.06 -14.41
CA GLU A 59 -9.76 -12.69 -13.65
C GLU A 59 -9.72 -13.31 -12.25
N THR A 60 -9.49 -14.63 -12.17
CA THR A 60 -9.33 -15.33 -10.89
C THR A 60 -8.13 -14.80 -10.11
N MET A 61 -7.01 -14.50 -10.79
CA MET A 61 -5.84 -13.88 -10.17
C MET A 61 -6.16 -12.51 -9.54
N ASP A 62 -6.86 -11.63 -10.27
CA ASP A 62 -7.25 -10.30 -9.77
C ASP A 62 -8.17 -10.42 -8.55
N THR A 63 -9.16 -11.31 -8.62
CA THR A 63 -10.09 -11.53 -7.52
C THR A 63 -9.41 -12.03 -6.26
N TYR A 64 -8.45 -12.98 -6.36
CA TYR A 64 -7.65 -13.39 -5.22
C TYR A 64 -6.79 -12.23 -4.67
N GLY A 65 -6.23 -11.39 -5.54
CA GLY A 65 -5.49 -10.18 -5.12
C GLY A 65 -6.36 -9.22 -4.29
N ARG A 66 -7.59 -8.96 -4.76
CA ARG A 66 -8.59 -8.14 -4.06
C ARG A 66 -8.98 -8.73 -2.70
N LEU A 67 -9.29 -10.02 -2.67
CA LEU A 67 -9.59 -10.74 -1.42
C LEU A 67 -8.42 -10.64 -0.43
N GLY A 68 -7.18 -10.78 -0.89
CA GLY A 68 -5.99 -10.58 -0.06
C GLY A 68 -5.95 -9.21 0.61
N VAL A 69 -6.25 -8.14 -0.14
CA VAL A 69 -6.27 -6.76 0.38
C VAL A 69 -7.45 -6.54 1.33
N PHE A 70 -8.65 -6.97 0.97
CA PHE A 70 -9.84 -6.72 1.79
C PHE A 70 -9.84 -7.55 3.08
N SER A 71 -9.40 -8.81 3.03
CA SER A 71 -9.19 -9.63 4.24
C SER A 71 -8.17 -9.01 5.19
N GLU A 72 -7.09 -8.40 4.68
CA GLU A 72 -6.11 -7.67 5.50
C GLU A 72 -6.74 -6.44 6.20
N LYS A 73 -7.78 -5.85 5.61
CA LYS A 73 -8.45 -4.65 6.16
C LYS A 73 -9.45 -4.99 7.26
N VAL A 74 -10.13 -6.13 7.15
CA VAL A 74 -11.04 -6.63 8.21
C VAL A 74 -10.29 -7.35 9.34
N GLY A 75 -8.99 -7.63 9.18
CA GLY A 75 -8.16 -8.26 10.22
C GLY A 75 -8.01 -9.78 10.07
N GLU A 76 -8.56 -10.35 9.00
CA GLU A 76 -8.46 -11.77 8.65
C GLU A 76 -7.11 -12.08 7.96
N TYR A 77 -6.03 -12.03 8.75
CA TYR A 77 -4.66 -12.07 8.23
C TYR A 77 -4.27 -13.41 7.61
N GLU A 78 -4.70 -14.52 8.20
CA GLU A 78 -4.46 -15.87 7.67
C GLU A 78 -5.12 -16.05 6.31
N SER A 79 -6.38 -15.64 6.18
CA SER A 79 -7.12 -15.63 4.92
C SER A 79 -6.44 -14.72 3.89
N ALA A 80 -6.02 -13.52 4.30
CA ALA A 80 -5.29 -12.60 3.42
C ALA A 80 -4.00 -13.22 2.86
N LEU A 81 -3.24 -13.94 3.69
CA LEU A 81 -2.04 -14.65 3.24
C LEU A 81 -2.38 -15.77 2.26
N GLN A 82 -3.41 -16.58 2.55
CA GLN A 82 -3.84 -17.66 1.66
C GLN A 82 -4.23 -17.12 0.28
N TYR A 83 -5.02 -16.05 0.22
CA TYR A 83 -5.41 -15.42 -1.05
C TYR A 83 -4.21 -14.87 -1.82
N ASN A 84 -3.26 -14.20 -1.14
CA ASN A 84 -2.03 -13.72 -1.79
C ASN A 84 -1.15 -14.88 -2.31
N ILE A 85 -1.06 -16.00 -1.57
CA ILE A 85 -0.32 -17.20 -2.00
C ILE A 85 -0.95 -17.80 -3.25
N ILE A 86 -2.29 -17.89 -3.29
CA ILE A 86 -3.00 -18.40 -4.47
C ILE A 86 -2.81 -17.45 -5.66
N ALA A 87 -2.95 -16.13 -5.47
CA ALA A 87 -2.69 -15.14 -6.51
C ALA A 87 -1.26 -15.27 -7.06
N LEU A 88 -0.26 -15.39 -6.18
CA LEU A 88 1.14 -15.58 -6.56
C LEU A 88 1.38 -16.88 -7.35
N ARG A 89 0.70 -17.97 -6.97
CA ARG A 89 0.75 -19.24 -7.71
C ARG A 89 0.21 -19.10 -9.13
N ILE A 90 -0.89 -18.36 -9.30
CA ILE A 90 -1.47 -18.09 -10.63
C ILE A 90 -0.54 -17.17 -11.44
N GLN A 91 -0.04 -16.10 -10.83
CA GLN A 91 0.92 -15.18 -11.46
C GLN A 91 2.15 -15.92 -12.00
N LYS A 92 2.76 -16.81 -11.20
CA LYS A 92 3.93 -17.60 -11.63
C LYS A 92 3.65 -18.54 -12.81
N LYS A 93 2.39 -18.89 -13.06
CA LYS A 93 1.98 -19.73 -14.19
C LYS A 93 1.64 -18.91 -15.43
N LEU A 94 1.06 -17.72 -15.26
CA LEU A 94 0.50 -16.92 -16.35
C LEU A 94 1.39 -15.76 -16.81
N LEU A 95 2.28 -15.28 -15.94
CA LEU A 95 3.05 -14.06 -16.15
C LEU A 95 4.54 -14.37 -16.16
N ASP A 96 5.31 -13.44 -16.73
CA ASP A 96 6.76 -13.47 -16.63
C ASP A 96 7.23 -13.44 -15.16
N LYS A 97 8.39 -14.06 -14.93
CA LYS A 97 8.98 -14.20 -13.59
C LYS A 97 9.18 -12.86 -12.88
N GLU A 98 9.37 -11.79 -13.64
CA GLU A 98 9.51 -10.42 -13.16
C GLU A 98 8.33 -9.61 -13.66
N ASN A 99 7.36 -9.34 -12.79
CA ASN A 99 6.20 -8.53 -13.15
C ASN A 99 5.73 -7.66 -11.98
N ALA A 100 5.13 -6.52 -12.32
CA ALA A 100 4.70 -5.50 -11.37
C ALA A 100 3.68 -6.02 -10.33
N ILE A 101 2.82 -6.95 -10.75
CA ILE A 101 1.74 -7.49 -9.94
C ILE A 101 2.34 -8.38 -8.83
N THR A 102 3.32 -9.21 -9.16
CA THR A 102 4.07 -10.05 -8.21
C THR A 102 4.82 -9.20 -7.18
N ALA A 103 5.46 -8.11 -7.61
CA ALA A 103 6.08 -7.17 -6.67
C ALA A 103 5.04 -6.59 -5.69
N THR A 104 3.84 -6.24 -6.18
CA THR A 104 2.74 -5.74 -5.35
C THR A 104 2.25 -6.80 -4.37
N THR A 105 2.07 -8.05 -4.82
CA THR A 105 1.68 -9.17 -3.95
C THR A 105 2.70 -9.41 -2.84
N TYR A 106 4.00 -9.37 -3.12
CA TYR A 106 5.02 -9.46 -2.08
C TYR A 106 4.94 -8.31 -1.07
N ASN A 107 4.74 -7.06 -1.52
CA ASN A 107 4.55 -5.94 -0.59
C ASN A 107 3.29 -6.11 0.27
N ASN A 108 2.20 -6.61 -0.28
CA ASN A 108 0.97 -6.88 0.48
C ASN A 108 1.19 -7.97 1.53
N MET A 109 1.85 -9.09 1.17
CA MET A 109 2.22 -10.14 2.12
C MET A 109 3.10 -9.58 3.25
N GLY A 110 4.08 -8.74 2.93
CA GLY A 110 4.90 -8.05 3.94
C GLY A 110 4.05 -7.20 4.89
N GLY A 111 3.02 -6.52 4.37
CA GLY A 111 2.02 -5.78 5.15
C GLY A 111 1.26 -6.66 6.14
N VAL A 112 0.75 -7.79 5.66
CA VAL A 112 0.02 -8.75 6.48
C VAL A 112 0.92 -9.29 7.61
N PHE A 113 2.13 -9.76 7.30
CA PHE A 113 3.08 -10.23 8.32
C PHE A 113 3.44 -9.14 9.34
N SER A 114 3.63 -7.89 8.90
CA SER A 114 3.91 -6.75 9.79
C SER A 114 2.77 -6.45 10.77
N LYS A 115 1.51 -6.68 10.35
CA LYS A 115 0.32 -6.56 11.22
C LYS A 115 0.23 -7.71 12.22
N MET A 116 0.62 -8.92 11.81
CA MET A 116 0.77 -10.09 12.69
C MET A 116 1.98 -10.02 13.63
N LYS A 117 2.78 -8.94 13.57
CA LYS A 117 4.05 -8.77 14.31
C LYS A 117 5.13 -9.82 13.98
N LYS A 118 5.01 -10.46 12.82
CA LYS A 118 5.99 -11.38 12.24
C LYS A 118 6.99 -10.58 11.39
N TYR A 119 7.93 -9.92 12.07
CA TYR A 119 8.75 -8.87 11.45
C TYR A 119 9.80 -9.41 10.47
N ASP A 120 10.40 -10.57 10.75
CA ASP A 120 11.38 -11.20 9.84
C ASP A 120 10.73 -11.61 8.52
N GLU A 121 9.54 -12.22 8.58
CA GLU A 121 8.76 -12.55 7.39
C GLU A 121 8.31 -11.29 6.64
N ALA A 122 7.90 -10.25 7.37
CA ALA A 122 7.54 -8.98 6.76
C ALA A 122 8.70 -8.38 5.95
N LEU A 123 9.88 -8.29 6.56
CA LEU A 123 11.09 -7.79 5.90
C LEU A 123 11.47 -8.65 4.70
N LYS A 124 11.44 -9.98 4.82
CA LYS A 124 11.70 -10.91 3.71
C LYS A 124 10.84 -10.57 2.49
N TYR A 125 9.53 -10.45 2.67
CA TYR A 125 8.61 -10.17 1.56
C TYR A 125 8.74 -8.73 1.03
N TYR A 126 8.99 -7.75 1.89
CA TYR A 126 9.27 -6.39 1.42
C TYR A 126 10.57 -6.31 0.60
N PHE A 127 11.64 -7.02 0.99
CA PHE A 127 12.88 -7.05 0.21
C PHE A 127 12.72 -7.78 -1.12
N MET A 128 11.92 -8.85 -1.18
CA MET A 128 11.55 -9.49 -2.45
C MET A 128 10.79 -8.51 -3.37
N SER A 129 9.87 -7.72 -2.81
CA SER A 129 9.16 -6.67 -3.56
C SER A 129 10.12 -5.59 -4.07
N LEU A 130 10.98 -5.07 -3.19
CA LEU A 130 11.94 -4.01 -3.50
C LEU A 130 12.91 -4.42 -4.62
N LYS A 131 13.48 -5.63 -4.52
CA LYS A 131 14.36 -6.19 -5.56
C LYS A 131 13.68 -6.24 -6.92
N MET A 132 12.43 -6.70 -6.96
CA MET A 132 11.66 -6.79 -8.19
C MET A 132 11.30 -5.41 -8.74
N GLN A 133 10.92 -4.46 -7.88
CA GLN A 133 10.65 -3.07 -8.28
C GLN A 133 11.89 -2.39 -8.87
N ASN A 134 13.05 -2.57 -8.25
CA ASN A 134 14.31 -2.03 -8.77
C ASN A 134 14.61 -2.60 -10.17
N THR A 135 14.42 -3.90 -10.36
CA THR A 135 14.67 -4.57 -11.64
C THR A 135 13.71 -4.08 -12.74
N LEU A 136 12.43 -3.86 -12.40
CA LEU A 136 11.40 -3.48 -13.36
C LEU A 136 11.39 -1.99 -13.71
N PHE A 137 11.69 -1.13 -12.73
CA PHE A 137 11.39 0.31 -12.84
C PHE A 137 12.59 1.22 -12.53
N GLY A 138 13.70 0.67 -12.04
CA GLY A 138 14.84 1.45 -11.54
C GLY A 138 14.61 2.03 -10.14
N GLU A 139 15.69 2.50 -9.51
CA GLU A 139 15.76 2.83 -8.07
C GLU A 139 14.92 4.05 -7.63
N GLU A 140 14.55 4.91 -8.58
CA GLU A 140 13.82 6.16 -8.32
C GLU A 140 12.30 6.04 -8.49
N HIS A 141 11.80 4.83 -8.77
CA HIS A 141 10.38 4.64 -9.02
C HIS A 141 9.54 4.80 -7.75
N ARG A 142 8.36 5.43 -7.86
CA ARG A 142 7.47 5.74 -6.72
C ARG A 142 7.09 4.54 -5.85
N THR A 143 7.10 3.32 -6.40
CA THR A 143 6.78 2.09 -5.64
C THR A 143 7.87 1.77 -4.61
N ILE A 144 9.13 2.10 -4.90
CA ILE A 144 10.26 1.91 -4.00
C ILE A 144 10.10 2.79 -2.76
N ALA A 145 9.62 4.02 -2.91
CA ALA A 145 9.31 4.87 -1.77
C ALA A 145 8.22 4.27 -0.86
N ILE A 146 7.24 3.57 -1.43
CA ILE A 146 6.19 2.90 -0.64
C ILE A 146 6.78 1.73 0.15
N THR A 147 7.50 0.85 -0.54
CA THR A 147 8.12 -0.34 0.06
C THR A 147 9.16 0.03 1.12
N SER A 148 10.03 1.00 0.84
CA SER A 148 11.05 1.51 1.77
C SER A 148 10.41 2.08 3.04
N ASN A 149 9.36 2.89 2.90
CA ASN A 149 8.62 3.38 4.08
C ASN A 149 7.97 2.24 4.90
N ASN A 150 7.59 1.14 4.27
CA ASN A 150 7.06 -0.02 4.99
C ASN A 150 8.16 -0.81 5.73
N ILE A 151 9.32 -0.99 5.11
CA ILE A 151 10.52 -1.56 5.74
C ILE A 151 10.92 -0.72 6.96
N ALA A 152 11.01 0.60 6.79
CA ALA A 152 11.32 1.53 7.87
C ALA A 152 10.34 1.45 9.03
N LYS A 153 9.05 1.23 8.77
CA LYS A 153 8.04 0.99 9.82
C LYS A 153 8.30 -0.29 10.59
N VAL A 154 8.75 -1.35 9.93
CA VAL A 154 9.10 -2.62 10.59
C VAL A 154 10.31 -2.40 11.51
N TYR A 155 11.41 -1.86 10.99
CA TYR A 155 12.59 -1.56 11.81
C TYR A 155 12.29 -0.64 12.99
N ARG A 156 11.45 0.38 12.78
CA ARG A 156 10.99 1.25 13.88
C ARG A 156 10.24 0.48 14.97
N LYS A 157 9.40 -0.49 14.60
CA LYS A 157 8.67 -1.35 15.57
C LYS A 157 9.65 -2.24 16.35
N GLU A 158 10.73 -2.68 15.71
CA GLU A 158 11.83 -3.42 16.33
C GLU A 158 12.81 -2.55 17.13
N LYS A 159 12.61 -1.22 17.14
CA LYS A 159 13.52 -0.22 17.75
C LYS A 159 14.92 -0.16 17.09
N LYS A 160 15.05 -0.70 15.88
CA LYS A 160 16.20 -0.58 14.99
C LYS A 160 16.14 0.77 14.27
N TYR A 161 16.55 1.82 14.98
CA TYR A 161 16.27 3.20 14.58
C TYR A 161 17.15 3.69 13.43
N ASP A 162 18.40 3.23 13.34
CA ASP A 162 19.30 3.63 12.26
C ASP A 162 18.87 3.02 10.92
N GLU A 163 18.50 1.74 10.91
CA GLU A 163 17.95 1.07 9.73
C GLU A 163 16.60 1.69 9.34
N ALA A 164 15.75 2.03 10.32
CA ALA A 164 14.51 2.75 10.02
C ALA A 164 14.77 4.11 9.38
N LEU A 165 15.80 4.84 9.83
CA LEU A 165 16.16 6.14 9.30
C LEU A 165 16.63 6.05 7.86
N GLU A 166 17.48 5.08 7.53
CA GLU A 166 17.98 4.81 6.17
C GLU A 166 16.82 4.67 5.18
N TYR A 167 15.88 3.76 5.46
CA TYR A 167 14.76 3.51 4.55
C TYR A 167 13.71 4.64 4.53
N TYR A 168 13.52 5.39 5.63
CA TYR A 168 12.70 6.61 5.58
C TYR A 168 13.35 7.72 4.75
N MET A 169 14.68 7.88 4.82
CA MET A 169 15.41 8.84 4.01
C MET A 169 15.36 8.47 2.54
N GLN A 170 15.57 7.19 2.19
CA GLN A 170 15.40 6.69 0.82
C GLN A 170 13.98 6.99 0.30
N SER A 171 12.94 6.71 1.10
CA SER A 171 11.57 7.04 0.70
C SER A 171 11.36 8.55 0.54
N LEU A 172 11.98 9.39 1.36
CA LEU A 172 11.83 10.84 1.28
C LEU A 172 12.49 11.39 0.01
N ASP A 173 13.70 10.94 -0.29
CA ASP A 173 14.48 11.38 -1.46
C ASP A 173 13.71 11.14 -2.76
N ILE A 174 13.20 9.92 -2.95
CA ILE A 174 12.37 9.56 -4.11
C ILE A 174 11.11 10.45 -4.19
N ARG A 175 10.45 10.72 -3.05
CA ARG A 175 9.25 11.57 -3.03
C ARG A 175 9.57 13.01 -3.40
N VAL A 176 10.67 13.57 -2.92
CA VAL A 176 11.10 14.94 -3.22
C VAL A 176 11.46 15.09 -4.69
N LYS A 177 12.08 14.08 -5.30
CA LYS A 177 12.42 14.09 -6.74
C LYS A 177 11.20 14.00 -7.66
N ASN A 178 10.16 13.28 -7.25
CA ASN A 178 9.07 12.88 -8.15
C ASN A 178 7.71 13.56 -7.87
N LEU A 179 7.56 14.31 -6.79
CA LEU A 179 6.28 14.92 -6.38
C LEU A 179 6.40 16.43 -6.26
N ASP A 180 5.25 17.12 -6.25
CA ASP A 180 5.20 18.54 -5.89
C ASP A 180 5.81 18.74 -4.49
N LYS A 181 6.56 19.83 -4.32
CA LYS A 181 7.26 20.15 -3.05
C LYS A 181 6.32 20.26 -1.84
N ASN A 182 5.02 20.49 -2.07
CA ASN A 182 3.99 20.55 -1.05
C ASN A 182 3.15 19.28 -0.96
N ASP A 183 3.55 18.17 -1.60
CA ASP A 183 2.84 16.90 -1.49
C ASP A 183 2.80 16.44 -0.02
N TYR A 184 1.60 16.06 0.45
CA TYR A 184 1.40 15.71 1.86
C TYR A 184 2.25 14.51 2.30
N SER A 185 2.62 13.62 1.37
CA SER A 185 3.42 12.44 1.66
C SER A 185 4.88 12.78 1.98
N ILE A 186 5.39 13.90 1.47
CA ILE A 186 6.69 14.48 1.88
C ILE A 186 6.61 14.92 3.34
N ALA A 187 5.52 15.59 3.75
CA ALA A 187 5.31 15.98 5.16
C ALA A 187 5.22 14.77 6.09
N LEU A 188 4.58 13.68 5.64
CA LEU A 188 4.52 12.43 6.38
C LEU A 188 5.91 11.80 6.55
N ALA A 189 6.72 11.76 5.50
CA ALA A 189 8.08 11.24 5.55
C ALA A 189 8.95 12.04 6.54
N HIS A 190 8.95 13.37 6.45
CA HIS A 190 9.62 14.23 7.45
C HIS A 190 9.14 13.97 8.88
N SER A 191 7.85 13.75 9.10
CA SER A 191 7.32 13.45 10.44
C SER A 191 7.83 12.11 10.97
N ASN A 192 7.94 11.10 10.11
CA ASN A 192 8.46 9.79 10.50
C ASN A 192 9.95 9.86 10.85
N ILE A 193 10.75 10.57 10.05
CA ILE A 193 12.17 10.83 10.33
C ILE A 193 12.32 11.60 11.64
N GLY A 194 11.53 12.66 11.85
CA GLY A 194 11.56 13.43 13.09
C GLY A 194 11.20 12.59 14.33
N LEU A 195 10.27 11.64 14.20
CA LEU A 195 9.98 10.68 15.26
C LEU A 195 11.16 9.75 15.56
N ILE A 196 11.89 9.29 14.55
CA ILE A 196 13.09 8.46 14.74
C ILE A 196 14.16 9.26 15.49
N TYR A 197 14.48 10.47 15.03
CA TYR A 197 15.44 11.33 15.74
C TYR A 197 15.04 11.60 17.18
N PHE A 198 13.75 11.85 17.44
CA PHE A 198 13.26 12.01 18.80
C PHE A 198 13.50 10.76 19.65
N LYS A 199 13.28 9.56 19.10
CA LYS A 199 13.54 8.28 19.78
C LYS A 199 15.03 8.02 20.05
N GLN A 200 15.91 8.61 19.25
CA GLN A 200 17.36 8.57 19.44
C GLN A 200 17.89 9.69 20.38
N GLY A 201 17.01 10.55 20.94
CA GLY A 201 17.44 11.69 21.75
C GLY A 201 17.98 12.88 20.96
N ARG A 202 17.92 12.83 19.62
CA ARG A 202 18.38 13.89 18.71
C ARG A 202 17.30 14.95 18.54
N HIS A 203 17.06 15.72 19.60
CA HIS A 203 15.91 16.62 19.70
C HIS A 203 15.93 17.78 18.70
N GLU A 204 17.10 18.35 18.41
CA GLU A 204 17.27 19.42 17.40
C GLU A 204 16.97 18.91 15.98
N ASP A 205 17.49 17.73 15.63
CA ASP A 205 17.19 17.09 14.34
C ASP A 205 15.70 16.75 14.21
N ALA A 206 15.09 16.24 15.28
CA ALA A 206 13.66 15.97 15.33
C ALA A 206 12.83 17.25 15.05
N LEU A 207 13.19 18.36 15.69
CA LEU A 207 12.54 19.65 15.47
C LEU A 207 12.73 20.15 14.04
N SER A 208 13.94 20.04 13.48
CA SER A 208 14.21 20.41 12.09
C SER A 208 13.26 19.68 11.12
N GLN A 209 13.13 18.37 11.27
CA GLN A 209 12.25 17.55 10.42
C GLN A 209 10.76 17.85 10.66
N LEU A 210 10.34 18.00 11.92
CA LEU A 210 8.94 18.33 12.22
C LEU A 210 8.54 19.72 11.70
N ASN A 211 9.45 20.70 11.70
CA ASN A 211 9.19 22.02 11.12
C ASN A 211 9.01 21.94 9.60
N LYS A 212 9.82 21.13 8.89
CA LYS A 212 9.61 20.87 7.45
C LYS A 212 8.23 20.26 7.18
N ALA A 213 7.83 19.27 7.98
CA ALA A 213 6.49 18.69 7.90
C ALA A 213 5.38 19.69 8.20
N LEU A 214 5.57 20.55 9.22
CA LEU A 214 4.60 21.56 9.62
C LEU A 214 4.36 22.58 8.51
N LYS A 215 5.42 23.06 7.86
CA LYS A 215 5.32 24.01 6.74
C LYS A 215 4.42 23.49 5.63
N ILE A 216 4.64 22.24 5.20
CA ILE A 216 3.83 21.60 4.15
C ILE A 216 2.38 21.42 4.64
N ARG A 217 2.17 20.94 5.88
CA ARG A 217 0.82 20.74 6.42
C ARG A 217 0.00 22.02 6.52
N LYS A 218 0.63 23.13 6.94
CA LYS A 218 -0.01 24.46 6.95
C LYS A 218 -0.40 24.89 5.54
N PHE A 219 0.46 24.69 4.55
CA PHE A 219 0.17 25.03 3.16
C PHE A 219 -0.99 24.20 2.58
N VAL A 220 -0.96 22.87 2.77
CA VAL A 220 -1.93 21.95 2.15
C VAL A 220 -3.29 21.95 2.85
N PHE A 221 -3.29 21.96 4.19
CA PHE A 221 -4.50 21.72 4.99
C PHE A 221 -4.94 22.93 5.82
N GLY A 222 -4.11 23.97 5.91
CA GLY A 222 -4.33 25.09 6.82
C GLY A 222 -3.93 24.80 8.27
N GLU A 223 -3.99 25.85 9.09
CA GLU A 223 -3.54 25.82 10.49
C GLU A 223 -4.42 24.95 11.40
N ASN A 224 -5.73 24.93 11.12
CA ASN A 224 -6.70 24.29 12.00
C ASN A 224 -6.83 22.77 11.79
N HIS A 225 -6.20 22.22 10.75
CA HIS A 225 -6.29 20.80 10.44
C HIS A 225 -5.61 19.93 11.51
N SER A 226 -6.17 18.73 11.75
CA SER A 226 -5.74 17.81 12.81
C SER A 226 -4.25 17.43 12.69
N PHE A 227 -3.76 17.19 11.47
CA PHE A 227 -2.36 16.89 11.22
C PHE A 227 -1.44 18.07 11.53
N THR A 228 -1.85 19.30 11.22
CA THR A 228 -1.10 20.52 11.53
C THR A 228 -0.97 20.67 13.04
N LYS A 229 -2.11 20.68 13.77
CA LYS A 229 -2.15 20.79 15.23
C LYS A 229 -1.35 19.69 15.93
N LYS A 230 -1.41 18.44 15.43
CA LYS A 230 -0.61 17.34 15.99
C LYS A 230 0.89 17.59 15.87
N THR A 231 1.34 18.15 14.75
CA THR A 231 2.75 18.48 14.52
C THR A 231 3.22 19.60 15.44
N GLU A 232 2.40 20.65 15.58
CA GLU A 232 2.68 21.77 16.49
C GLU A 232 2.76 21.30 17.95
N LYS A 233 1.85 20.42 18.37
CA LYS A 233 1.89 19.80 19.70
C LYS A 233 3.18 19.02 19.92
N ASN A 234 3.63 18.24 18.94
CA ASN A 234 4.88 17.49 19.03
C ASN A 234 6.09 18.43 19.13
N ILE A 235 6.13 19.49 18.32
CA ILE A 235 7.19 20.52 18.36
C ILE A 235 7.21 21.21 19.73
N LYS A 236 6.05 21.65 20.23
CA LYS A 236 5.93 22.29 21.54
C LYS A 236 6.40 21.36 22.66
N TYR A 237 6.02 20.09 22.61
CA TYR A 237 6.44 19.10 23.58
C TYR A 237 7.97 18.95 23.62
N ILE A 238 8.61 18.78 22.46
CA ILE A 238 10.07 18.63 22.40
C ILE A 238 10.75 19.88 22.98
N LYS A 239 10.33 21.07 22.54
CA LYS A 239 10.88 22.33 23.04
C LYS A 239 10.70 22.51 24.55
N SER A 240 9.55 22.14 25.11
CA SER A 240 9.30 22.35 26.55
C SER A 240 9.98 21.35 27.48
N LYS A 241 10.47 20.23 26.94
CA LYS A 241 10.98 19.11 27.75
C LYS A 241 12.47 18.87 27.58
N PHE A 242 13.06 19.31 26.46
CA PHE A 242 14.43 18.94 26.09
C PHE A 242 15.28 20.11 25.58
N LEU A 243 14.74 21.33 25.52
CA LEU A 243 15.44 22.58 25.19
C LEU A 243 15.02 23.68 26.18
#